data_AF-X1A580-F1
#
_entry.id   AF-X1A580-F1
#
_cell.length_a   1.000
_cell.length_b   1.000
_cell.length_c   1.000
_cell.angle_alpha   90.00
_cell.angle_beta   90.00
_cell.angle_gamma   90.00
#
_symmetry.space_group_name_H-M   'P 1'
#
loop_
_entity.id
_entity.type
_entity.pdbx_description
1 polymer ?
#
loop_
_entity_poly.entity_id
_entity_poly.type
_entity_poly.pdbx_seq_one_letter_code
_entity_poly.pdbx_strand_id
1 'polypeptide(L)' 'MLNKLAIPCGVVINRDGVGDNQVEQYCHQEGIPVLLRIPLDIAIAQLYSRGVTLVEGMPRWQAA' A
#
# COMPACT_ATOMS: atom_id res chain seq x y z
N MET A 1 5.64 12.19 13.68
CA MET A 1 5.93 13.51 13.08
C MET A 1 4.70 14.09 12.39
N LEU A 2 4.06 13.36 11.47
CA LEU A 2 2.83 13.79 10.78
C LEU A 2 1.68 14.15 11.73
N ASN A 3 1.41 13.32 12.74
CA ASN A 3 0.39 13.60 13.77
C ASN A 3 0.66 14.93 14.50
N LYS A 4 1.92 15.22 14.85
CA LYS A 4 2.32 16.49 15.52
C LYS A 4 2.10 17.72 14.63
N LEU A 5 2.07 17.55 13.31
CA LEU A 5 1.88 18.61 12.33
C LEU A 5 0.43 18.70 11.84
N ALA A 6 -0.48 17.87 12.37
CA ALA A 6 -1.88 17.76 11.95
C ALA A 6 -2.06 17.57 10.44
N ILE A 7 -1.15 16.84 9.79
CA ILE A 7 -1.21 16.55 8.35
C ILE A 7 -2.04 15.28 8.12
N PRO A 8 -3.13 15.34 7.33
CA PRO A 8 -3.87 14.15 6.93
C PRO A 8 -2.95 13.15 6.22
N CYS A 9 -3.04 11.88 6.60
CA CYS A 9 -2.23 10.83 5.99
C CYS A 9 -3.00 9.52 5.90
N GLY A 10 -2.50 8.62 5.06
CA GLY A 10 -2.97 7.25 4.94
C GLY A 10 -1.82 6.32 4.57
N VAL A 11 -2.04 5.03 4.71
CA VAL A 11 -1.02 4.00 4.54
C VAL A 11 -1.35 3.11 3.34
N VAL A 12 -0.34 2.82 2.53
CA VAL A 12 -0.38 1.75 1.52
C VAL A 12 0.46 0.60 2.04
N ILE A 13 -0.15 -0.57 2.20
CA ILE A 13 0.55 -1.78 2.65
C ILE A 13 1.07 -2.51 1.40
N ASN A 14 2.38 -2.64 1.30
CA ASN A 14 3.05 -3.39 0.24
C ASN A 14 3.42 -4.79 0.74
N ARG A 15 3.29 -5.81 -0.12
CA ARG A 15 3.44 -7.23 0.22
C ARG A 15 2.41 -7.69 1.27
N ASP A 16 1.18 -7.24 1.11
CA ASP A 16 0.04 -7.66 1.92
C ASP A 16 -0.09 -9.20 1.94
N GLY A 17 -0.42 -9.76 3.11
CA GLY A 17 -0.46 -11.19 3.35
C GLY A 17 0.89 -11.83 3.73
N VAL A 18 1.96 -11.04 3.93
CA VAL A 18 3.28 -11.51 4.36
C VAL A 18 3.70 -10.84 5.66
N GLY A 19 4.19 -11.62 6.62
CA GLY A 19 4.62 -11.13 7.92
C GLY A 19 3.52 -11.22 8.97
N ASP A 20 3.52 -10.28 9.91
CA ASP A 20 2.51 -10.17 10.95
C ASP A 20 1.57 -8.98 10.70
N ASN A 21 0.53 -8.88 11.53
CA ASN A 21 -0.50 -7.85 11.41
C ASN A 21 -0.16 -6.58 12.22
N GLN A 22 1.09 -6.36 12.64
CA GLN A 22 1.44 -5.24 13.53
C GLN A 22 1.17 -3.88 12.88
N VAL A 23 1.45 -3.75 11.57
CA VAL A 23 1.20 -2.49 10.83
C VAL A 23 -0.30 -2.18 10.79
N GLU A 24 -1.13 -3.20 10.58
CA GLU A 24 -2.58 -3.07 10.52
C GLU A 24 -3.16 -2.68 11.88
N GLN A 25 -2.68 -3.35 12.94
CA GLN A 25 -3.07 -3.06 14.31
C GLN A 25 -2.68 -1.63 14.70
N TYR A 26 -1.48 -1.18 14.33
CA TYR A 26 -1.03 0.17 14.56
C TYR A 26 -1.91 1.19 13.82
N CYS A 27 -2.19 0.97 12.54
CA CYS A 27 -3.06 1.85 11.75
C CYS A 27 -4.47 1.93 12.36
N HIS A 28 -5.02 0.81 12.81
CA HIS A 28 -6.31 0.77 13.49
C HIS A 28 -6.30 1.54 14.82
N GLN A 29 -5.28 1.33 15.66
CA GLN A 29 -5.14 2.00 16.96
C GLN A 29 -5.00 3.52 16.83
N GLU A 30 -4.24 3.98 15.84
CA GLU A 30 -4.00 5.41 15.60
C GLU A 30 -5.05 6.08 14.71
N GLY A 31 -6.05 5.32 14.21
CA GLY A 31 -7.08 5.84 13.30
C GLY A 31 -6.54 6.26 11.93
N ILE A 32 -5.46 5.63 11.46
CA ILE A 32 -4.84 5.91 10.17
C ILE A 32 -5.49 5.03 9.08
N PRO A 33 -6.07 5.61 8.02
CA PRO A 33 -6.72 4.83 6.98
C PRO A 33 -5.70 4.05 6.14
N VAL A 34 -5.95 2.76 5.95
CA VAL A 34 -5.25 1.95 4.95
C VAL A 34 -5.93 2.17 3.60
N LEU A 35 -5.23 2.85 2.69
CA LEU A 35 -5.74 3.29 1.39
C LEU A 35 -5.70 2.19 0.33
N LEU A 36 -4.69 1.32 0.42
CA LEU A 36 -4.46 0.26 -0.55
C LEU A 36 -3.65 -0.88 0.07
N ARG A 37 -3.94 -2.10 -0.36
CA ARG A 37 -3.17 -3.31 -0.06
C ARG A 37 -2.66 -3.91 -1.37
N ILE A 38 -1.33 -3.94 -1.52
CA ILE A 38 -0.66 -4.51 -2.68
C ILE A 38 -0.12 -5.88 -2.27
N PRO A 39 -0.63 -7.00 -2.84
CA PRO A 39 -0.21 -8.34 -2.45
C PRO A 39 1.24 -8.60 -2.85
N LEU A 40 1.88 -9.60 -2.23
CA LEU A 40 3.14 -10.13 -2.76
C LEU A 40 2.85 -10.92 -4.05
N ASP A 41 3.10 -10.29 -5.19
CA ASP A 41 2.88 -10.85 -6.52
C ASP A 41 4.12 -10.63 -7.40
N ILE A 42 4.67 -11.73 -7.95
CA ILE A 42 5.86 -11.69 -8.82
C ILE A 42 5.57 -10.87 -10.10
N ALA A 43 4.34 -10.88 -10.61
CA ALA A 43 3.97 -10.08 -11.78
C ALA A 43 4.12 -8.58 -11.50
N ILE A 44 3.73 -8.12 -10.30
CA ILE A 44 3.93 -6.74 -9.86
C ILE A 44 5.43 -6.42 -9.80
N ALA A 45 6.24 -7.36 -9.29
CA ALA A 45 7.69 -7.19 -9.21
C ALA A 45 8.36 -7.03 -10.58
N GLN A 46 7.96 -7.87 -11.53
CA GLN A 46 8.47 -7.81 -12.90
C GLN A 46 8.13 -6.50 -13.60
N LEU A 47 6.93 -5.95 -13.37
CA LEU A 47 6.50 -4.68 -13.96
C LEU A 47 7.39 -3.52 -13.49
N TYR A 48 7.52 -3.32 -12.17
CA TYR A 48 8.32 -2.20 -11.67
C TYR A 48 9.81 -2.37 -12.03
N SER A 49 10.35 -3.60 -12.12
CA SER A 49 11.73 -3.85 -12.57
C SER A 49 11.98 -3.44 -14.03
N ARG A 50 10.92 -3.30 -14.84
CA ARG A 50 11.00 -2.80 -16.22
C ARG A 50 10.64 -1.31 -16.34
N GLY A 51 10.44 -0.62 -15.21
CA GLY A 51 9.98 0.76 -15.19
C GLY A 51 8.50 0.94 -15.55
N VAL A 52 7.70 -0.15 -15.54
CA VAL A 52 6.27 -0.11 -15.81
C VAL A 52 5.53 0.07 -14.49
N THR A 53 4.65 1.07 -14.41
CA THR A 53 3.87 1.32 -13.20
C THR A 53 2.77 0.26 -12.99
N LEU A 54 2.27 0.13 -11.76
CA LEU A 54 1.20 -0.81 -11.42
C LEU A 54 -0.07 -0.59 -12.25
N VAL A 55 -0.44 0.68 -12.48
CA VAL A 55 -1.66 1.06 -13.23
C VAL A 55 -1.53 0.85 -14.74
N GLU A 56 -0.33 0.98 -15.29
CA GLU A 56 -0.05 0.71 -16.71
C GLU A 56 0.00 -0.80 -16.98
N GLY A 57 0.70 -1.56 -16.12
CA GLY A 57 0.91 -3.00 -16.31
C GLY A 57 -0.27 -3.88 -15.87
N MET A 58 -1.15 -3.36 -15.02
CA MET A 58 -2.31 -4.08 -14.50
C MET A 58 -3.53 -3.14 -14.42
N PRO A 59 -4.33 -3.01 -15.49
CA PRO A 59 -5.44 -2.05 -15.56
C PRO A 59 -6.48 -2.16 -14.44
N ARG A 60 -6.59 -3.32 -13.77
CA ARG A 60 -7.43 -3.52 -12.57
C ARG A 60 -7.10 -2.57 -11.41
N TRP A 61 -5.92 -1.95 -11.40
CA TRP A 61 -5.50 -1.00 -10.39
C TRP A 61 -5.78 0.46 -10.77
N GLN A 62 -6.34 0.71 -11.95
CA GLN A 62 -6.81 2.05 -12.31
C GLN A 62 -8.01 2.40 -11.41
N ALA A 63 -8.06 3.66 -10.98
CA ALA A 63 -9.26 4.17 -10.32
C ALA A 63 -10.44 4.10 -11.30
N ALA A 64 -11.63 3.80 -10.77
CA ALA A 64 -12.88 3.89 -11.53
C ALA A 64 -13.19 5.35 -11.89
#